data_AF-A0A356KU07-F1
#
_entry.id   AF-A0A356KU07-F1
#
_cell.length_a   1.000
_cell.length_b   1.000
_cell.length_c   1.000
_cell.angle_alpha   90.00
_cell.angle_beta   90.00
_cell.angle_gamma   90.00
#
_symmetry.space_group_name_H-M   'P 1'
#
loop_
_entity.id
_entity.type
_entity.pdbx_description
1 polymer ?
#
loop_
_entity_poly.entity_id
_entity_poly.type
_entity_poly.pdbx_seq_one_letter_code
_entity_poly.pdbx_strand_id
1 'polypeptide(L)'
;NIRELRNVVERLVILANGPVIELRDLPRELRGAEAAAGEVEGAALAGRSMDDIEREAIRQTLELTEGNRKQAAQMLQIGERTLYRKIEKYGL
;
A
#
# COMPACT_ATOMS: atom_id res chain seq x y z
N ASN A 1 11.52 -17.10 -0.82
CA ASN A 1 11.77 -18.28 0.04
C ASN A 1 10.64 -19.30 -0.15
N ILE A 2 10.88 -20.62 -0.17
CA ILE A 2 9.83 -21.62 -0.46
C ILE A 2 8.70 -21.57 0.58
N ARG A 3 9.04 -21.19 1.83
CA ARG A 3 8.08 -20.91 2.91
C ARG A 3 7.17 -19.72 2.62
N GLU A 4 7.67 -18.68 1.96
CA GLU A 4 6.86 -17.50 1.62
C GLU A 4 5.85 -17.83 0.52
N LEU A 5 6.27 -18.61 -0.49
CA LEU A 5 5.37 -19.04 -1.56
C LEU A 5 4.21 -19.89 -0.99
N ARG A 6 4.52 -20.77 -0.02
CA ARG A 6 3.51 -21.59 0.66
C ARG A 6 2.47 -20.73 1.40
N ASN A 7 2.92 -19.77 2.20
CA ASN A 7 2.03 -18.88 2.96
C ASN A 7 1.12 -18.07 2.03
N VAL A 8 1.66 -17.66 0.89
CA VAL A 8 0.93 -16.92 -0.13
C VAL A 8 -0.14 -17.79 -0.80
N VAL A 9 0.19 -19.04 -1.16
CA VAL A 9 -0.77 -19.99 -1.73
C VAL A 9 -1.86 -20.36 -0.71
N GLU A 10 -1.51 -20.57 0.56
CA GLU A 10 -2.50 -20.81 1.62
C GLU A 10 -3.47 -19.64 1.76
N ARG A 11 -2.96 -18.40 1.73
CA ARG A 11 -3.78 -17.18 1.79
C ARG A 11 -4.67 -17.01 0.56
N LEU A 12 -4.16 -17.35 -0.64
CA LEU A 12 -4.92 -17.34 -1.89
C LEU A 12 -6.12 -18.30 -1.85
N VAL A 13 -5.91 -19.51 -1.35
CA VAL A 13 -6.96 -20.52 -1.22
C VAL A 13 -8.05 -20.09 -0.24
N ILE A 14 -7.68 -19.35 0.82
CA ILE A 14 -8.64 -18.83 1.80
C ILE A 14 -9.46 -17.65 1.24
N LEU A 15 -8.85 -16.83 0.38
CA LEU A 15 -9.49 -15.63 -0.18
C LEU A 15 -10.32 -15.90 -1.44
N ALA A 16 -10.01 -16.96 -2.18
CA ALA A 16 -10.68 -17.30 -3.42
C ALA A 16 -12.14 -17.71 -3.17
N ASN A 17 -13.09 -16.94 -3.70
CA ASN A 17 -14.51 -17.25 -3.66
C ASN A 17 -14.94 -18.06 -4.90
N GLY A 18 -14.26 -19.16 -5.17
CA GLY A 18 -14.56 -20.00 -6.33
C GLY A 18 -13.51 -21.07 -6.63
N PRO A 19 -13.75 -21.91 -7.66
CA PRO A 19 -12.84 -22.99 -8.05
C PRO A 19 -11.59 -22.50 -8.82
N VAL A 20 -11.56 -21.22 -9.23
CA VAL A 20 -10.48 -20.62 -9.99
C VAL A 20 -9.99 -19.37 -9.25
N ILE A 21 -8.68 -19.28 -9.02
CA ILE A 21 -8.05 -18.08 -8.44
C ILE A 21 -7.94 -17.04 -9.55
N GLU A 22 -8.62 -15.91 -9.38
CA GLU A 22 -8.55 -14.79 -10.30
C GLU A 22 -7.57 -13.72 -9.79
N LEU A 23 -7.15 -12.81 -10.66
CA LEU A 23 -6.25 -11.69 -10.32
C LEU A 23 -6.73 -10.85 -9.12
N ARG A 24 -8.05 -10.81 -8.89
CA ARG A 24 -8.68 -10.12 -7.75
C ARG A 24 -8.35 -10.78 -6.40
N ASP A 25 -8.12 -12.09 -6.40
CA ASP A 25 -7.87 -12.91 -5.21
C ASP A 25 -6.39 -12.84 -4.79
N LEU A 26 -5.51 -12.33 -5.67
CA LEU A 26 -4.09 -12.22 -5.38
C LEU A 26 -3.80 -11.17 -4.29
N PRO A 27 -3.00 -11.51 -3.26
CA PRO A 27 -2.47 -10.54 -2.33
C PRO A 27 -1.78 -9.39 -3.04
N ARG A 28 -1.95 -8.17 -2.52
CA ARG A 28 -1.40 -6.94 -3.11
C ARG A 28 0.11 -7.00 -3.34
N GLU A 29 0.84 -7.80 -2.57
CA GLU A 29 2.28 -7.98 -2.74
C GLU A 29 2.66 -8.70 -4.04
N LEU A 30 1.74 -9.47 -4.63
CA LEU A 30 1.94 -10.20 -5.89
C LEU A 30 1.31 -9.52 -7.10
N ARG A 31 0.41 -8.56 -6.88
CA ARG A 31 -0.45 -8.01 -7.94
C ARG A 31 0.27 -7.11 -8.95
N GLY A 32 1.59 -6.95 -8.83
CA GLY A 32 2.40 -6.08 -9.66
C GLY A 32 2.13 -4.60 -9.36
N ALA A 33 3.16 -3.77 -9.48
CA ALA A 33 3.11 -2.35 -9.15
C ALA A 33 2.08 -1.53 -9.97
N GLU A 34 1.48 -2.10 -11.01
CA GLU A 34 0.56 -1.41 -11.91
C GLU A 34 -0.95 -1.56 -11.57
N ALA A 35 -1.33 -2.47 -10.67
CA ALA A 35 -2.75 -2.68 -10.34
C ALA A 35 -3.31 -1.76 -9.23
N ALA A 36 -2.52 -0.79 -8.74
CA ALA A 36 -2.92 0.10 -7.65
C ALA A 36 -3.66 1.38 -8.12
N ALA A 37 -3.79 1.59 -9.43
CA ALA A 37 -4.29 2.84 -10.00
C ALA A 37 -5.82 3.00 -10.00
N GLY A 38 -6.60 1.98 -9.62
CA GLY A 38 -8.06 2.08 -9.68
C GLY A 38 -8.70 1.18 -8.65
N GLU A 39 -9.19 1.80 -7.57
CA GLU A 39 -10.47 1.50 -6.88
C GLU A 39 -10.35 1.98 -5.43
N VAL A 40 -10.79 3.23 -5.24
CA VAL A 40 -11.13 3.79 -3.94
C VAL A 40 -12.47 3.19 -3.54
N GLU A 41 -12.52 2.35 -2.52
CA GLU A 41 -13.75 2.11 -1.76
C GLU A 41 -13.40 1.49 -0.41
N GLY A 42 -14.01 2.03 0.66
CA GLY A 42 -13.56 1.99 2.06
C GLY A 42 -13.27 0.63 2.71
N ALA A 43 -13.48 -0.49 2.02
CA ALA A 43 -13.10 -1.82 2.48
C ALA A 43 -11.57 -2.04 2.55
N ALA A 44 -10.78 -1.36 1.72
CA ALA A 44 -9.32 -1.52 1.67
C ALA A 44 -8.56 -0.94 2.88
N LEU A 45 -9.24 -0.16 3.73
CA LEU A 45 -8.68 0.40 4.96
C LEU A 45 -8.96 -0.51 6.18
N ALA A 46 -10.02 -1.33 6.13
CA ALA A 46 -10.38 -2.22 7.22
C ALA A 46 -9.31 -3.32 7.39
N GLY A 47 -8.75 -3.43 8.60
CA GLY A 47 -7.71 -4.41 8.93
C GLY A 47 -6.28 -3.97 8.64
N ARG A 48 -6.05 -2.76 8.11
CA ARG A 48 -4.70 -2.18 8.01
C ARG A 48 -4.41 -1.31 9.23
N SER A 49 -3.14 -1.28 9.65
CA SER A 49 -2.72 -0.35 10.71
C SER A 49 -2.80 1.09 10.21
N MET A 50 -3.06 2.02 11.11
CA MET A 50 -2.98 3.46 10.81
C MET A 50 -1.59 3.83 10.27
N ASP A 51 -0.53 3.15 10.75
CA ASP A 51 0.84 3.35 10.27
C ASP A 51 1.01 2.91 8.80
N ASP A 52 0.33 1.85 8.36
CA ASP A 52 0.41 1.36 6.98
C ASP A 52 -0.35 2.27 6.01
N ILE A 53 -1.50 2.76 6.44
CA ILE A 53 -2.31 3.72 5.68
C ILE A 53 -1.52 5.02 5.51
N GLU A 54 -0.90 5.50 6.58
CA GLU A 54 -0.11 6.71 6.56
C GLU A 54 1.15 6.58 5.70
N ARG A 55 1.87 5.45 5.80
CA ARG A 55 3.03 5.17 4.95
C ARG A 55 2.64 5.19 3.47
N GLU A 56 1.53 4.54 3.13
CA GLU A 56 1.02 4.48 1.77
C GLU A 56 0.65 5.87 1.24
N ALA A 57 -0.07 6.67 2.04
CA ALA A 57 -0.45 8.02 1.67
C ALA A 57 0.77 8.92 1.42
N ILE A 58 1.81 8.81 2.27
CA ILE A 58 3.06 9.57 2.11
C ILE A 58 3.78 9.15 0.83
N ARG A 59 3.90 7.84 0.57
CA ARG A 59 4.54 7.32 -0.62
C ARG A 59 3.84 7.78 -1.90
N GLN A 60 2.51 7.61 -1.97
CA GLN A 60 1.72 8.03 -3.13
C GLN A 60 1.81 9.54 -3.36
N THR A 61 1.81 10.34 -2.29
CA THR A 61 1.94 11.79 -2.43
C THR A 61 3.33 12.18 -2.92
N LEU A 62 4.39 11.52 -2.44
CA LEU A 62 5.75 11.77 -2.92
C LEU A 62 5.92 11.36 -4.39
N GLU A 63 5.32 10.25 -4.81
CA GLU A 63 5.29 9.84 -6.23
C GLU A 63 4.56 10.89 -7.08
N LEU A 64 3.41 11.39 -6.60
CA LEU A 64 2.60 12.41 -7.29
C LEU A 64 3.31 13.77 -7.39
N THR A 65 4.15 14.12 -6.41
CA THR A 65 4.90 15.39 -6.41
C THR A 65 6.33 15.23 -6.93
N GLU A 66 6.67 14.10 -7.56
CA GLU A 66 8.01 13.81 -8.11
C GLU A 66 9.12 13.97 -7.05
N GLY A 67 8.84 13.62 -5.80
CA GLY A 67 9.76 13.74 -4.68
C GLY A 67 9.85 15.14 -4.08
N ASN A 68 9.03 16.11 -4.51
CA ASN A 68 8.97 17.43 -3.90
C ASN A 68 8.31 17.35 -2.51
N ARG A 69 9.16 17.29 -1.49
CA ARG A 69 8.78 17.13 -0.07
C ARG A 69 7.93 18.29 0.45
N LYS A 70 8.20 19.52 0.00
CA LYS A 70 7.43 20.69 0.43
C LYS A 70 6.01 20.64 -0.10
N GLN A 71 5.87 20.29 -1.37
CA GLN A 71 4.58 20.14 -2.02
C GLN A 71 3.80 18.93 -1.45
N ALA A 72 4.49 17.81 -1.19
CA ALA A 72 3.86 16.65 -0.56
C ALA A 72 3.35 16.96 0.85
N ALA A 73 4.12 17.70 1.66
CA ALA A 73 3.72 18.13 2.99
C ALA A 73 2.47 19.01 2.94
N GLN A 74 2.40 19.94 1.97
CA GLN A 74 1.22 20.78 1.74
C GLN A 74 -0.01 19.97 1.33
N MET A 75 0.15 19.00 0.42
CA MET A 75 -0.96 18.15 -0.04
C MET A 75 -1.50 17.25 1.06
N LEU A 76 -0.62 16.76 1.94
CA LEU A 76 -0.99 15.97 3.12
C LEU A 76 -1.42 16.84 4.31
N GLN A 77 -1.37 18.17 4.19
CA GLN A 77 -1.67 19.13 5.26
C GLN A 77 -0.87 18.89 6.55
N ILE A 78 0.38 18.45 6.42
CA ILE A 78 1.31 18.26 7.54
C ILE A 78 2.50 19.21 7.44
N GLY A 79 3.15 19.50 8.56
CA GLY A 79 4.39 20.27 8.55
C GLY A 79 5.53 19.51 7.86
N GLU A 80 6.42 20.22 7.16
CA GLU A 80 7.58 19.64 6.48
C GLU A 80 8.45 18.77 7.41
N ARG A 81 8.65 19.23 8.65
CA ARG A 81 9.39 18.48 9.69
C ARG A 81 8.70 17.17 10.08
N THR A 82 7.37 17.14 10.06
CA THR A 82 6.58 15.94 10.33
C THR A 82 6.68 14.95 9.18
N LEU A 83 6.59 15.42 7.94
CA LEU A 83 6.79 14.60 6.75
C LEU A 83 8.20 13.98 6.77
N TYR A 84 9.23 14.79 7.02
CA TYR A 84 10.62 14.34 7.07
C TYR A 84 10.84 13.21 8.09
N ARG A 85 10.34 13.39 9.32
CA ARG A 85 10.42 12.35 10.36
C ARG A 85 9.68 11.08 9.97
N LYS A 86 8.55 11.19 9.24
CA LYS A 86 7.78 10.04 8.79
C LYS A 86 8.48 9.31 7.64
N ILE A 87 9.11 10.03 6.71
CA ILE A 87 9.95 9.45 5.66
C ILE A 87 11.09 8.62 6.28
N GLU A 88 11.81 9.19 7.25
CA GLU A 88 12.88 8.48 7.97
C GLU A 88 12.34 7.27 8.75
N LYS A 89 11.19 7.41 9.45
CA LYS A 89 10.54 6.33 10.19
C LYS A 89 10.16 5.15 9.27
N TYR A 90 9.71 5.44 8.05
CA TYR A 90 9.20 4.42 7.12
C TYR A 90 10.21 3.95 6.07
N GLY A 91 11.42 4.54 6.03
CA GLY A 91 12.47 4.20 5.09
C GLY A 91 12.10 4.47 3.63
N LEU A 92 11.39 5.57 3.39
CA LEU A 92 10.98 6.03 2.05
C LEU A 92 12.01 6.96 1.41
#